data_AF-A0A9W4S000-F1
#
_entry.id   AF-A0A9W4S000-F1
#
_cell.length_a   1.000
_cell.length_b   1.000
_cell.length_c   1.000
_cell.angle_alpha   90.00
_cell.angle_beta   90.00
_cell.angle_gamma   90.00
#
_symmetry.space_group_name_H-M   'P 1'
#
loop_
_entity.id
_entity.type
_entity.pdbx_description
1 polymer ?
#
loop_
_entity_poly.entity_id
_entity_poly.type
_entity_poly.pdbx_seq_one_letter_code
_entity_poly.pdbx_strand_id
1 'polypeptide(L)'
;MPRQWKTAEPDELEDDEDLNELRLEALGSLLDTTLADFGVSEPNEVLTCYDELAPKIGADGTYVMHEGSHEEREAKRREYLDEIEKNLKLKSREDVRETISNPEDFRTLAGLVDGVLGYGIPFWRNTTQPAFWWGCRRYLGSYASTVMTPEELEEYAGLGSSWKIAGGWTPGTGPDANFGILYCRQCDEDAWQWRYTLCTAVDGEHIFETTPDFLAWYTHFGEDDEVPDPKDLNANRVLGCDF
;
A
#
# COMPACT_ATOMS: atom_id res chain seq x y z
N MET A 1 -8.08 11.40 14.42
CA MET A 1 -7.66 12.31 15.52
C MET A 1 -6.25 11.89 15.93
N PRO A 2 -5.32 12.82 16.18
CA PRO A 2 -4.01 12.43 16.69
C PRO A 2 -4.21 11.85 18.10
N ARG A 3 -3.82 10.59 18.31
CA ARG A 3 -3.77 10.01 19.66
C ARG A 3 -2.67 10.77 20.41
N GLN A 4 -3.07 11.42 21.49
CA GLN A 4 -2.16 12.15 22.37
C GLN A 4 -1.39 11.10 23.17
N TRP A 5 -0.14 10.88 22.82
CA TRP A 5 0.74 9.94 23.51
C TRP A 5 0.94 10.44 24.95
N LYS A 6 0.48 9.68 25.93
CA LYS A 6 0.95 9.82 27.31
C LYS A 6 2.27 9.06 27.38
N THR A 7 3.39 9.78 27.28
CA THR A 7 4.64 9.28 27.86
C THR A 7 4.42 9.20 29.36
N ALA A 8 4.15 7.99 29.87
CA ALA A 8 4.23 7.73 31.30
C ALA A 8 5.67 7.99 31.74
N GLU A 9 5.85 8.74 32.83
CA GLU A 9 7.20 8.91 33.38
C GLU A 9 7.67 7.57 33.97
N PRO A 10 8.96 7.21 33.84
CA PRO A 10 9.49 5.91 34.27
C PRO A 10 9.20 5.55 35.73
N ASP A 11 8.91 6.56 36.56
CA ASP A 11 8.64 6.42 37.99
C ASP A 11 7.16 6.08 38.32
N GLU A 12 6.28 5.95 37.31
CA GLU A 12 4.85 5.61 37.49
C GLU A 12 4.51 4.13 37.16
N LEU A 13 5.48 3.31 36.76
CA LEU A 13 5.26 1.87 36.48
C LEU A 13 5.51 1.05 37.75
N GLU A 14 4.44 0.79 38.50
CA GLU A 14 4.52 0.22 39.84
C GLU A 14 4.69 -1.33 39.86
N ASP A 15 4.51 -2.04 38.72
CA ASP A 15 4.71 -3.51 38.60
C ASP A 15 5.16 -3.97 37.19
N ASP A 16 5.76 -5.16 37.09
CA ASP A 16 6.18 -5.82 35.83
C ASP A 16 4.97 -6.07 34.88
N GLU A 17 3.77 -6.22 35.44
CA GLU A 17 2.50 -6.39 34.70
C GLU A 17 2.11 -5.14 33.91
N ASP A 18 2.21 -3.95 34.52
CA ASP A 18 1.93 -2.66 33.86
C ASP A 18 2.93 -2.40 32.72
N LEU A 19 4.19 -2.80 32.93
CA LEU A 19 5.24 -2.70 31.92
C LEU A 19 4.98 -3.64 30.72
N ASN A 20 4.43 -4.82 30.98
CA ASN A 20 4.07 -5.77 29.94
C ASN A 20 2.88 -5.30 29.11
N GLU A 21 1.84 -4.75 29.75
CA GLU A 21 0.69 -4.17 29.04
C GLU A 21 1.14 -3.04 28.11
N LEU A 22 1.98 -2.11 28.60
CA LEU A 22 2.52 -1.03 27.78
C LEU A 22 3.37 -1.53 26.61
N ARG A 23 4.16 -2.59 26.80
CA ARG A 23 4.95 -3.20 25.71
C ARG A 23 4.04 -3.81 24.65
N LEU A 24 2.98 -4.50 25.06
CA LEU A 24 2.01 -5.08 24.12
C LEU A 24 1.24 -3.99 23.37
N GLU A 25 0.86 -2.90 24.04
CA GLU A 25 0.23 -1.75 23.39
C GLU A 25 1.19 -1.11 22.38
N ALA A 26 2.45 -0.90 22.76
CA ALA A 26 3.47 -0.34 21.87
C ALA A 26 3.71 -1.24 20.65
N LEU A 27 3.84 -2.57 20.85
CA LEU A 27 4.01 -3.53 19.76
C LEU A 27 2.78 -3.60 18.87
N GLY A 28 1.57 -3.61 19.44
CA GLY A 28 0.32 -3.56 18.70
C GLY A 28 0.22 -2.30 17.85
N SER A 29 0.64 -1.15 18.37
CA SER A 29 0.71 0.10 17.61
C SER A 29 1.74 0.06 16.49
N LEU A 30 2.90 -0.57 16.70
CA LEU A 30 3.93 -0.72 15.65
C LEU A 30 3.46 -1.64 14.52
N LEU A 31 2.73 -2.69 14.89
CA LEU A 31 2.23 -3.72 13.98
C LEU A 31 0.85 -3.39 13.38
N ASP A 32 0.26 -2.24 13.77
CA ASP A 32 -1.08 -1.82 13.36
C ASP A 32 -2.15 -2.92 13.57
N THR A 33 -2.07 -3.61 14.71
CA THR A 33 -2.97 -4.74 15.01
C THR A 33 -3.13 -4.98 16.52
N THR A 34 -4.13 -5.79 16.88
CA THR A 34 -4.36 -6.22 18.27
C THR A 34 -3.69 -7.58 18.48
N LEU A 35 -2.59 -7.62 19.24
CA LEU A 35 -1.83 -8.85 19.47
C LEU A 35 -2.62 -9.96 20.19
N ALA A 36 -3.61 -9.59 21.01
CA ALA A 36 -4.49 -10.55 21.67
C ALA A 36 -5.29 -11.42 20.69
N ASP A 37 -5.59 -10.93 19.48
CA ASP A 37 -6.30 -11.69 18.44
C ASP A 37 -5.45 -12.86 17.89
N PHE A 38 -4.15 -12.85 18.19
CA PHE A 38 -3.18 -13.89 17.83
C PHE A 38 -2.78 -14.74 19.05
N GLY A 39 -3.47 -14.57 20.19
CA GLY A 39 -3.15 -15.28 21.43
C GLY A 39 -1.84 -14.85 22.08
N VAL A 40 -1.31 -13.67 21.73
CA VAL A 40 -0.10 -13.10 22.33
C VAL A 40 -0.49 -12.41 23.64
N SER A 41 0.10 -12.88 24.73
CA SER A 41 -0.08 -12.37 26.09
C SER A 41 1.21 -11.80 26.69
N GLU A 42 2.35 -12.13 26.09
CA GLU A 42 3.67 -11.65 26.49
C GLU A 42 4.44 -11.10 25.27
N PRO A 43 5.21 -10.00 25.40
CA PRO A 43 5.93 -9.39 24.26
C PRO A 43 6.87 -10.35 23.50
N ASN A 44 7.46 -11.33 24.20
CA ASN A 44 8.37 -12.31 23.60
C ASN A 44 7.65 -13.35 22.72
N GLU A 45 6.33 -13.49 22.85
CA GLU A 45 5.52 -14.44 22.07
C GLU A 45 5.28 -13.96 20.64
N VAL A 46 5.42 -12.65 20.35
CA VAL A 46 5.18 -12.08 19.02
C VAL A 46 5.99 -12.78 17.92
N LEU A 47 7.26 -13.09 18.20
CA LEU A 47 8.12 -13.77 17.23
C LEU A 47 7.76 -15.25 17.04
N THR A 48 7.06 -15.85 18.01
CA THR A 48 6.63 -17.25 17.95
C THR A 48 5.40 -17.44 17.04
N CYS A 49 4.59 -16.40 16.85
CA CYS A 49 3.43 -16.39 15.97
C CYS A 49 3.67 -15.59 14.68
N TYR A 50 4.92 -15.25 14.35
CA TYR A 50 5.23 -14.34 13.24
C TYR A 50 4.72 -14.85 11.88
N ASP A 51 4.83 -16.15 11.61
CA ASP A 51 4.36 -16.75 10.35
C ASP A 51 2.84 -16.59 10.15
N GLU A 52 2.06 -16.59 11.24
CA GLU A 52 0.62 -16.31 11.17
C GLU A 52 0.35 -14.80 11.11
N LEU A 53 1.11 -14.00 11.87
CA LEU A 53 0.93 -12.57 12.02
C LEU A 53 1.28 -11.78 10.75
N ALA A 54 2.44 -12.08 10.15
CA ALA A 54 3.02 -11.37 9.02
C ALA A 54 2.04 -11.20 7.83
N PRO A 55 1.36 -12.25 7.33
CA PRO A 55 0.42 -12.09 6.22
C PRO A 55 -0.87 -11.34 6.60
N LYS A 56 -1.21 -11.21 7.90
CA LYS A 56 -2.39 -10.43 8.33
C LYS A 56 -2.12 -8.94 8.39
N ILE A 57 -0.92 -8.57 8.81
CA ILE A 57 -0.49 -7.16 8.88
C ILE A 57 0.21 -6.68 7.59
N GLY A 58 0.45 -7.62 6.67
CA GLY A 58 1.15 -7.43 5.40
C GLY A 58 2.62 -7.08 5.56
N ALA A 59 3.28 -7.65 6.56
CA ALA A 59 4.71 -7.47 6.78
C ALA A 59 5.56 -8.12 5.66
N ASP A 60 4.98 -9.08 4.93
CA ASP A 60 5.60 -9.78 3.81
C ASP A 60 5.48 -9.05 2.46
N GLY A 61 4.91 -7.85 2.44
CA GLY A 61 4.70 -7.08 1.20
C GLY A 61 3.28 -7.11 0.66
N THR A 62 2.48 -8.09 1.09
CA THR A 62 1.12 -8.30 0.56
C THR A 62 0.11 -8.26 1.68
N TYR A 63 -1.13 -7.89 1.37
CA TYR A 63 -2.21 -7.97 2.32
C TYR A 63 -3.25 -8.96 1.82
N VAL A 64 -3.64 -9.90 2.67
CA VAL A 64 -4.82 -10.73 2.46
C VAL A 64 -5.81 -10.41 3.57
N MET A 65 -7.07 -10.23 3.22
CA MET A 65 -8.12 -10.02 4.21
C MET A 65 -8.37 -11.34 4.93
N HIS A 66 -8.25 -11.33 6.25
CA HIS A 66 -8.46 -12.52 7.09
C HIS A 66 -9.81 -12.52 7.80
N GLU A 67 -10.48 -11.38 7.83
CA GLU A 67 -11.81 -11.24 8.41
C GLU A 67 -12.90 -11.65 7.41
N GLY A 68 -13.90 -12.37 7.92
CA GLY A 68 -15.05 -12.81 7.15
C GLY A 68 -14.82 -14.10 6.38
N SER A 69 -15.92 -14.65 5.88
CA SER A 69 -15.94 -15.80 4.99
C SER A 69 -15.24 -15.50 3.65
N HIS A 70 -14.93 -16.55 2.90
CA HIS A 70 -14.44 -16.41 1.53
C HIS A 70 -15.40 -15.58 0.66
N GLU A 71 -16.71 -15.82 0.78
CA GLU A 71 -17.73 -15.11 0.00
C GLU A 71 -17.77 -13.61 0.32
N GLU A 72 -17.61 -13.23 1.59
CA GLU A 72 -17.57 -11.82 2.00
C GLU A 72 -16.33 -11.09 1.45
N ARG A 73 -15.19 -11.78 1.40
CA ARG A 73 -13.94 -11.24 0.82
C ARG A 73 -14.07 -11.07 -0.69
N GLU A 74 -14.61 -12.06 -1.39
CA GLU A 74 -14.91 -11.94 -2.82
C GLU A 74 -15.91 -10.82 -3.11
N ALA A 75 -16.92 -10.63 -2.26
CA ALA A 75 -17.89 -9.55 -2.41
C ALA A 75 -17.22 -8.17 -2.29
N LYS A 76 -16.32 -7.96 -1.32
CA LYS A 76 -15.56 -6.71 -1.16
C LYS A 76 -14.65 -6.43 -2.36
N ARG A 77 -14.00 -7.47 -2.90
CA ARG A 77 -13.16 -7.35 -4.09
C ARG A 77 -13.96 -7.00 -5.33
N ARG A 78 -15.10 -7.67 -5.53
CA ARG A 78 -16.02 -7.37 -6.63
C ARG A 78 -16.51 -5.93 -6.53
N GLU A 79 -16.88 -5.49 -5.34
CA GLU A 79 -17.29 -4.12 -5.07
C GLU A 79 -16.20 -3.10 -5.41
N TYR A 80 -14.94 -3.36 -5.06
CA TYR A 80 -13.80 -2.53 -5.47
C TYR A 80 -13.70 -2.42 -6.99
N LEU A 81 -13.65 -3.57 -7.69
CA LEU A 81 -13.48 -3.60 -9.15
C LEU A 81 -14.65 -2.96 -9.90
N ASP A 82 -15.88 -3.18 -9.42
CA ASP A 82 -17.10 -2.60 -9.98
C ASP A 82 -17.14 -1.07 -9.78
N GLU A 83 -16.72 -0.59 -8.61
CA GLU A 83 -16.65 0.85 -8.32
C GLU A 83 -15.59 1.54 -9.18
N ILE A 84 -14.42 0.94 -9.35
CA ILE A 84 -13.38 1.45 -10.26
C ILE A 84 -13.89 1.45 -11.70
N GLU A 85 -14.45 0.34 -12.19
CA GLU A 85 -14.90 0.25 -13.58
C GLU A 85 -16.00 1.26 -13.90
N LYS A 86 -16.98 1.40 -13.00
CA LYS A 86 -18.03 2.40 -13.12
C LYS A 86 -17.44 3.80 -13.25
N ASN A 87 -16.45 4.15 -12.43
CA ASN A 87 -15.86 5.49 -12.46
C ASN A 87 -14.91 5.70 -13.64
N LEU A 88 -14.22 4.67 -14.11
CA LEU A 88 -13.49 4.72 -15.37
C LEU A 88 -14.43 5.08 -16.52
N LYS A 89 -15.60 4.45 -16.60
CA LYS A 89 -16.64 4.78 -17.59
C LYS A 89 -17.28 6.16 -17.39
N LEU A 90 -17.05 6.85 -16.28
CA LEU A 90 -17.56 8.22 -16.07
C LEU A 90 -16.51 9.28 -16.39
N LYS A 91 -15.26 9.03 -15.98
CA LYS A 91 -14.17 10.02 -15.99
C LYS A 91 -13.23 9.90 -17.17
N SER A 92 -13.17 8.73 -17.82
CA SER A 92 -12.28 8.51 -18.97
C SER A 92 -12.72 9.30 -20.21
N ARG A 93 -11.78 9.42 -21.15
CA ARG A 93 -11.94 10.02 -22.47
C ARG A 93 -13.12 9.38 -23.22
N GLU A 94 -13.87 10.22 -23.93
CA GLU A 94 -15.17 9.85 -24.51
C GLU A 94 -15.11 8.63 -25.44
N ASP A 95 -14.06 8.51 -26.25
CA ASP A 95 -13.93 7.46 -27.26
C ASP A 95 -13.44 6.11 -26.73
N VAL A 96 -12.97 6.04 -25.48
CA VAL A 96 -12.67 4.77 -24.80
C VAL A 96 -13.68 4.44 -23.70
N ARG A 97 -14.56 5.37 -23.37
CA ARG A 97 -15.45 5.29 -22.20
C ARG A 97 -16.28 4.01 -22.15
N GLU A 98 -16.79 3.55 -23.28
CA GLU A 98 -17.66 2.37 -23.35
C GLU A 98 -16.88 1.04 -23.36
N THR A 99 -15.58 1.09 -23.70
CA THR A 99 -14.73 -0.10 -23.88
C THR A 99 -13.70 -0.28 -22.78
N ILE A 100 -13.37 0.78 -22.04
CA ILE A 100 -12.44 0.73 -20.92
C ILE A 100 -12.99 -0.15 -19.80
N SER A 101 -12.15 -1.06 -19.32
CA SER A 101 -12.45 -1.96 -18.21
C SER A 101 -11.16 -2.27 -17.47
N ASN A 102 -11.25 -2.73 -16.21
CA ASN A 102 -10.07 -3.08 -15.42
C ASN A 102 -9.10 -3.98 -16.22
N PRO A 103 -7.77 -3.80 -16.08
CA PRO A 103 -6.77 -4.66 -16.70
C PRO A 103 -6.95 -6.12 -16.25
N GLU A 104 -6.83 -7.09 -17.17
CA GLU A 104 -6.98 -8.52 -16.88
C GLU A 104 -5.90 -9.03 -15.89
N ASP A 105 -4.67 -8.54 -16.04
CA ASP A 105 -3.55 -8.88 -15.17
C ASP A 105 -3.73 -8.29 -13.76
N PHE A 106 -4.25 -7.06 -13.64
CA PHE A 106 -4.64 -6.50 -12.35
C PHE A 106 -5.79 -7.28 -11.69
N ARG A 107 -6.81 -7.71 -12.46
CA ARG A 107 -7.87 -8.60 -11.93
C ARG A 107 -7.29 -9.91 -11.40
N THR A 108 -6.28 -10.46 -12.08
CA THR A 108 -5.57 -11.67 -11.65
C THR A 108 -4.84 -11.43 -10.33
N LEU A 109 -4.10 -10.32 -10.21
CA LEU A 109 -3.44 -9.91 -8.97
C LEU A 109 -4.46 -9.76 -7.83
N ALA A 110 -5.56 -9.06 -8.08
CA ALA A 110 -6.62 -8.87 -7.10
C ALA A 110 -7.26 -10.19 -6.68
N GLY A 111 -7.26 -11.22 -7.54
CA GLY A 111 -7.71 -12.56 -7.19
C GLY A 111 -6.79 -13.31 -6.23
N LEU A 112 -5.51 -12.93 -6.16
CA LEU A 112 -4.48 -13.58 -5.34
C LEU A 112 -4.29 -12.88 -3.99
N VAL A 113 -4.30 -11.56 -3.98
CA VAL A 113 -4.08 -10.72 -2.79
C VAL A 113 -5.12 -9.62 -2.71
N ASP A 114 -5.34 -9.10 -1.51
CA ASP A 114 -6.26 -8.00 -1.26
C ASP A 114 -5.54 -6.65 -1.10
N GLY A 115 -4.23 -6.58 -1.34
CA GLY A 115 -3.39 -5.38 -1.36
C GLY A 115 -1.91 -5.69 -1.58
N VAL A 116 -1.14 -4.70 -2.04
CA VAL A 116 0.32 -4.74 -2.23
C VAL A 116 0.91 -3.52 -1.55
N LEU A 117 1.50 -3.73 -0.37
CA LEU A 117 1.82 -2.66 0.59
C LEU A 117 3.31 -2.32 0.67
N GLY A 118 4.19 -3.20 0.17
CA GLY A 118 5.64 -3.11 0.47
C GLY A 118 6.00 -3.83 1.76
N TYR A 119 7.26 -4.25 1.89
CA TYR A 119 7.71 -5.09 3.00
C TYR A 119 7.92 -4.27 4.28
N GLY A 120 7.93 -4.95 5.43
CA GLY A 120 8.34 -4.36 6.70
C GLY A 120 7.21 -4.06 7.68
N ILE A 121 7.59 -3.49 8.83
CA ILE A 121 6.68 -3.25 9.96
C ILE A 121 5.69 -2.14 9.58
N PRO A 122 4.36 -2.34 9.74
CA PRO A 122 3.32 -1.41 9.30
C PRO A 122 3.54 0.06 9.65
N PHE A 123 3.95 0.37 10.89
CA PHE A 123 4.24 1.73 11.30
C PHE A 123 5.33 2.39 10.43
N TRP A 124 6.47 1.72 10.25
CA TRP A 124 7.59 2.20 9.44
C TRP A 124 7.26 2.20 7.95
N ARG A 125 6.71 1.10 7.45
CA ARG A 125 6.32 0.95 6.06
C ARG A 125 5.37 2.06 5.64
N ASN A 126 4.28 2.28 6.38
CA ASN A 126 3.27 3.28 6.01
C ASN A 126 3.78 4.73 6.11
N THR A 127 4.89 4.98 6.82
CA THR A 127 5.48 6.32 6.98
C THR A 127 6.65 6.59 6.02
N THR A 128 7.25 5.55 5.44
CA THR A 128 8.50 5.68 4.66
C THR A 128 8.42 5.05 3.28
N GLN A 129 7.49 4.12 3.05
CA GLN A 129 7.33 3.41 1.79
C GLN A 129 5.93 3.63 1.22
N PRO A 130 5.82 3.76 -0.11
CA PRO A 130 4.53 3.90 -0.74
C PRO A 130 3.92 2.52 -1.00
N ALA A 131 2.63 2.37 -0.72
CA ALA A 131 1.92 1.16 -1.10
C ALA A 131 1.48 1.27 -2.56
N PHE A 132 1.82 0.28 -3.38
CA PHE A 132 1.31 0.21 -4.75
C PHE A 132 -0.22 0.14 -4.78
N TRP A 133 -0.80 -0.74 -3.95
CA TRP A 133 -2.24 -0.92 -3.89
C TRP A 133 -2.66 -1.13 -2.43
N TRP A 134 -3.35 -0.13 -1.87
CA TRP A 134 -3.85 -0.18 -0.50
C TRP A 134 -4.92 -1.25 -0.27
N GLY A 135 -5.46 -1.82 -1.35
CA GLY A 135 -6.39 -2.92 -1.26
C GLY A 135 -7.85 -2.52 -1.10
N CYS A 136 -8.67 -3.50 -0.72
CA CYS A 136 -10.10 -3.33 -0.48
C CYS A 136 -10.41 -2.67 0.88
N ARG A 137 -9.62 -1.65 1.28
CA ARG A 137 -9.65 -0.99 2.59
C ARG A 137 -10.48 0.29 2.54
N ARG A 138 -11.80 0.18 2.69
CA ARG A 138 -12.77 1.31 2.61
C ARG A 138 -12.55 2.44 3.61
N TYR A 139 -11.87 2.16 4.73
CA TYR A 139 -11.60 3.21 5.72
C TYR A 139 -10.64 4.28 5.20
N LEU A 140 -9.93 4.02 4.09
CA LEU A 140 -9.07 4.99 3.41
C LEU A 140 -9.84 5.94 2.48
N GLY A 141 -11.14 5.73 2.28
CA GLY A 141 -11.99 6.55 1.42
C GLY A 141 -12.81 5.74 0.43
N SER A 142 -13.57 6.44 -0.42
CA SER A 142 -14.30 5.81 -1.52
C SER A 142 -13.33 5.46 -2.64
N TYR A 143 -13.45 4.25 -3.21
CA TYR A 143 -12.61 3.85 -4.34
C TYR A 143 -12.81 4.77 -5.55
N ALA A 144 -14.02 5.33 -5.72
CA ALA A 144 -14.34 6.29 -6.76
C ALA A 144 -13.47 7.55 -6.76
N SER A 145 -12.92 7.96 -5.61
CA SER A 145 -12.04 9.15 -5.53
C SER A 145 -10.63 8.87 -6.03
N THR A 146 -10.23 7.59 -6.14
CA THR A 146 -8.92 7.22 -6.70
C THR A 146 -8.90 7.30 -8.23
N VAL A 147 -10.06 7.17 -8.87
CA VAL A 147 -10.23 7.34 -10.31
C VAL A 147 -10.24 8.83 -10.62
N MET A 148 -9.43 9.25 -11.58
CA MET A 148 -9.21 10.65 -11.93
C MET A 148 -9.57 10.90 -13.40
N THR A 149 -9.84 12.15 -13.77
CA THR A 149 -9.95 12.54 -15.18
C THR A 149 -8.58 12.49 -15.86
N PRO A 150 -8.50 12.42 -17.20
CA PRO A 150 -7.23 12.48 -17.91
C PRO A 150 -6.36 13.68 -17.52
N GLU A 151 -6.95 14.85 -17.32
CA GLU A 151 -6.23 16.08 -16.95
C GLU A 151 -5.65 15.98 -15.53
N GLU A 152 -6.43 15.44 -14.59
CA GLU A 152 -5.96 15.18 -13.22
C GLU A 152 -4.82 14.14 -13.23
N LEU A 153 -4.91 13.10 -14.07
CA LEU A 153 -3.87 12.08 -14.21
C LEU A 153 -2.60 12.61 -14.87
N GLU A 154 -2.71 13.52 -15.85
CA GLU A 154 -1.54 14.15 -16.47
C GLU A 154 -0.75 14.99 -15.46
N GLU A 155 -1.44 15.69 -14.55
CA GLU A 155 -0.81 16.43 -13.45
C GLU A 155 -0.23 15.49 -12.39
N TYR A 156 -0.95 14.43 -12.02
CA TYR A 156 -0.58 13.52 -10.95
C TYR A 156 0.54 12.55 -11.33
N ALA A 157 0.44 11.88 -12.48
CA ALA A 157 1.33 10.79 -12.87
C ALA A 157 2.74 11.27 -13.25
N GLY A 158 2.89 12.56 -13.58
CA GLY A 158 4.18 13.14 -13.94
C GLY A 158 4.78 12.57 -15.23
N LEU A 159 3.97 11.95 -16.09
CA LEU A 159 4.46 11.41 -17.36
C LEU A 159 4.88 12.54 -18.31
N GLY A 160 5.94 12.31 -19.07
CA GLY A 160 6.38 13.25 -20.12
C GLY A 160 5.28 13.58 -21.15
N SER A 161 5.40 14.74 -21.81
CA SER A 161 4.42 15.24 -22.80
C SER A 161 4.23 14.35 -24.04
N SER A 162 5.11 13.36 -24.24
CA SER A 162 5.01 12.31 -25.24
C SER A 162 3.92 11.28 -24.94
N TRP A 163 3.36 11.26 -23.74
CA TRP A 163 2.29 10.36 -23.36
C TRP A 163 0.91 11.00 -23.48
N LYS A 164 -0.09 10.16 -23.76
CA LYS A 164 -1.50 10.51 -23.69
C LYS A 164 -2.19 9.54 -22.75
N ILE A 165 -3.04 10.06 -21.87
CA ILE A 165 -3.81 9.29 -20.91
C ILE A 165 -5.29 9.35 -21.31
N ALA A 166 -5.96 8.21 -21.39
CA ALA A 166 -7.39 8.15 -21.65
C ALA A 166 -8.22 7.88 -20.39
N GLY A 167 -7.61 7.30 -19.35
CA GLY A 167 -8.26 7.05 -18.07
C GLY A 167 -7.32 6.28 -17.15
N GLY A 168 -7.69 6.13 -15.89
CA GLY A 168 -6.87 5.44 -14.91
C GLY A 168 -7.26 5.79 -13.49
N TRP A 169 -6.51 5.25 -12.55
CA TRP A 169 -6.69 5.53 -11.12
C TRP A 169 -5.39 5.36 -10.36
N THR A 170 -5.41 5.84 -9.12
CA THR A 170 -4.30 5.78 -8.16
C THR A 170 -4.57 4.66 -7.15
N PRO A 171 -4.11 3.42 -7.40
CA PRO A 171 -4.44 2.27 -6.55
C PRO A 171 -3.87 2.39 -5.12
N GLY A 172 -2.83 3.19 -4.96
CA GLY A 172 -2.09 3.35 -3.72
C GLY A 172 -1.36 4.68 -3.66
N THR A 173 -0.75 4.96 -2.52
CA THR A 173 -0.08 6.24 -2.22
C THR A 173 1.07 6.02 -1.25
N GLY A 174 1.96 7.01 -1.16
CA GLY A 174 2.89 7.14 -0.04
C GLY A 174 3.80 8.36 -0.17
N PRO A 175 4.80 8.47 0.72
CA PRO A 175 5.76 9.56 0.70
C PRO A 175 6.47 9.63 -0.66
N ASP A 176 6.43 10.81 -1.29
CA ASP A 176 7.17 11.14 -2.52
C ASP A 176 6.99 10.16 -3.70
N ALA A 177 5.84 9.48 -3.78
CA ALA A 177 5.55 8.48 -4.81
C ALA A 177 4.10 8.56 -5.31
N ASN A 178 3.97 8.66 -6.64
CA ASN A 178 2.69 8.67 -7.34
C ASN A 178 2.54 7.38 -8.15
N PHE A 179 1.73 6.45 -7.65
CA PHE A 179 1.39 5.23 -8.39
C PHE A 179 0.16 5.44 -9.27
N GLY A 180 0.20 4.88 -10.48
CA GLY A 180 -0.91 4.92 -11.42
C GLY A 180 -1.11 3.57 -12.12
N ILE A 181 -2.38 3.20 -12.33
CA ILE A 181 -2.76 2.21 -13.34
C ILE A 181 -3.49 2.98 -14.42
N LEU A 182 -2.81 3.16 -15.56
CA LEU A 182 -3.17 4.13 -16.57
C LEU A 182 -3.46 3.45 -17.89
N TYR A 183 -4.58 3.81 -18.51
CA TYR A 183 -4.88 3.45 -19.89
C TYR A 183 -4.33 4.56 -20.79
N CYS A 184 -3.13 4.34 -21.32
CA CYS A 184 -2.34 5.36 -21.99
C CYS A 184 -1.72 4.86 -23.29
N ARG A 185 -1.06 5.76 -24.02
CA ARG A 185 -0.26 5.45 -25.23
C ARG A 185 0.80 6.52 -25.45
N GLN A 186 1.87 6.17 -26.15
CA GLN A 186 2.78 7.18 -26.68
C GLN A 186 2.15 7.93 -27.86
N CYS A 187 2.60 9.16 -28.13
CA CYS A 187 2.05 9.98 -29.22
C CYS A 187 2.20 9.36 -30.61
N ASP A 188 3.15 8.46 -30.81
CA ASP A 188 3.41 7.71 -32.05
C ASP A 188 2.74 6.33 -32.09
N GLU A 189 2.06 5.93 -31.01
CA GLU A 189 1.28 4.69 -30.93
C GLU A 189 -0.20 4.93 -31.24
N ASP A 190 -0.81 4.04 -32.02
CA ASP A 190 -2.24 4.11 -32.33
C ASP A 190 -3.11 3.45 -31.25
N ALA A 191 -2.60 2.45 -30.54
CA ALA A 191 -3.37 1.64 -29.61
C ALA A 191 -3.25 2.13 -28.17
N TRP A 192 -4.38 2.18 -27.46
CA TRP A 192 -4.41 2.37 -26.02
C TRP A 192 -4.05 1.06 -25.30
N GLN A 193 -3.27 1.18 -24.23
CA GLN A 193 -2.82 0.03 -23.44
C GLN A 193 -2.82 0.38 -21.95
N TRP A 194 -3.04 -0.63 -21.11
CA TRP A 194 -2.87 -0.51 -19.66
C TRP A 194 -1.39 -0.54 -19.33
N ARG A 195 -0.95 0.42 -18.50
CA ARG A 195 0.41 0.49 -17.97
C ARG A 195 0.38 0.83 -16.49
N TYR A 196 1.41 0.38 -15.79
CA TYR A 196 1.63 0.64 -14.38
C TYR A 196 2.71 1.69 -14.29
N THR A 197 2.47 2.76 -13.54
CA THR A 197 3.39 3.89 -13.48
C THR A 197 3.75 4.20 -12.04
N LEU A 198 5.00 4.61 -11.86
CA LEU A 198 5.47 5.23 -10.65
C LEU A 198 6.24 6.49 -11.02
N CYS A 199 5.95 7.58 -10.33
CA CYS A 199 6.80 8.76 -10.35
C CYS A 199 7.26 9.06 -8.93
N THR A 200 8.57 9.04 -8.69
CA THR A 200 9.17 9.50 -7.43
C THR A 200 10.06 10.71 -7.65
N ALA A 201 10.27 11.51 -6.60
CA ALA A 201 11.20 12.63 -6.65
C ALA A 201 12.67 12.20 -6.85
N VAL A 202 13.01 10.96 -6.48
CA VAL A 202 14.38 10.43 -6.47
C VAL A 202 14.70 9.65 -7.74
N ASP A 203 13.83 8.74 -8.14
CA ASP A 203 14.06 7.80 -9.24
C ASP A 203 13.42 8.26 -10.57
N GLY A 204 12.53 9.25 -10.50
CA GLY A 204 11.84 9.80 -11.66
C GLY A 204 10.68 8.92 -12.14
N GLU A 205 10.44 8.92 -13.46
CA GLU A 205 9.33 8.24 -14.11
C GLU A 205 9.68 6.78 -14.45
N HIS A 206 8.89 5.85 -13.95
CA HIS A 206 8.93 4.44 -14.30
C HIS A 206 7.59 4.01 -14.90
N ILE A 207 7.66 3.29 -16.02
CA ILE A 207 6.50 2.72 -16.72
C ILE A 207 6.74 1.24 -16.92
N PHE A 208 5.73 0.43 -16.58
CA PHE A 208 5.74 -1.01 -16.72
C PHE A 208 4.53 -1.44 -17.56
N GLU A 209 4.76 -2.38 -18.48
CA GLU A 209 3.74 -2.85 -19.41
C GLU A 209 2.77 -3.85 -18.76
N THR A 210 3.21 -4.54 -17.70
CA THR A 210 2.42 -5.58 -17.04
C THR A 210 2.59 -5.57 -15.52
N THR A 211 1.61 -6.13 -14.81
CA THR A 211 1.69 -6.33 -13.36
C THR A 211 2.93 -7.13 -12.95
N PRO A 212 3.30 -8.25 -13.59
CA PRO A 212 4.55 -8.96 -13.27
C PRO A 212 5.81 -8.12 -13.42
N ASP A 213 5.93 -7.31 -14.47
CA ASP A 213 7.10 -6.45 -14.67
C ASP A 213 7.23 -5.42 -13.54
N PHE A 214 6.09 -4.81 -13.17
CA PHE A 214 6.01 -3.91 -12.04
C PHE A 214 6.41 -4.60 -10.74
N LEU A 215 5.83 -5.78 -10.44
CA LEU A 215 6.09 -6.47 -9.17
C LEU A 215 7.55 -6.94 -9.06
N ALA A 216 8.15 -7.40 -10.16
CA ALA A 216 9.56 -7.78 -10.18
C ALA A 216 10.46 -6.60 -9.80
N TRP A 217 10.17 -5.41 -10.32
CA TRP A 217 10.87 -4.18 -9.92
C TRP A 217 10.56 -3.79 -8.45
N TYR A 218 9.28 -3.82 -8.07
CA TYR A 218 8.81 -3.36 -6.76
C TYR A 218 9.36 -4.21 -5.60
N THR A 219 9.70 -5.48 -5.82
CA THR A 219 10.36 -6.31 -4.80
C THR A 219 11.72 -5.76 -4.33
N HIS A 220 12.38 -4.97 -5.17
CA HIS A 220 13.68 -4.35 -4.87
C HIS A 220 13.54 -2.86 -4.50
N PHE A 221 12.31 -2.34 -4.37
CA PHE A 221 12.11 -0.94 -4.07
C PHE A 221 12.61 -0.59 -2.67
N GLY A 222 13.44 0.45 -2.57
CA GLY A 222 14.03 0.90 -1.31
C GLY A 222 15.08 -0.07 -0.71
N GLU A 223 15.49 -1.10 -1.45
CA GLU A 223 16.67 -1.89 -1.07
C GLU A 223 17.92 -1.03 -1.30
N ASP A 224 18.59 -0.66 -0.21
CA ASP A 224 19.98 -0.22 -0.26
C ASP A 224 20.87 -1.48 -0.26
N ASP A 225 21.81 -1.56 -1.20
CA ASP A 225 22.77 -2.68 -1.30
C ASP A 225 23.67 -2.81 -0.03
N GLU A 226 23.67 -1.80 0.84
CA GLU A 226 24.43 -1.77 2.09
C GLU A 226 23.53 -2.05 3.30
N VAL A 227 23.64 -3.26 3.85
CA VAL A 227 23.12 -3.55 5.20
C VAL A 227 23.89 -2.66 6.20
N PRO A 228 23.24 -1.78 6.96
CA PRO A 228 23.91 -0.96 7.95
C PRO A 228 24.63 -1.84 8.97
N ASP A 229 25.88 -1.53 9.33
CA ASP A 229 26.54 -2.21 10.46
C ASP A 229 25.63 -2.05 11.69
N PRO A 230 25.40 -3.10 12.49
CA PRO A 230 24.62 -3.00 13.72
C PRO A 230 25.04 -1.86 14.66
N LYS A 231 26.28 -1.38 14.57
CA LYS A 231 26.79 -0.23 15.32
C LYS A 231 26.30 1.12 14.80
N ASP A 232 25.89 1.17 13.53
CA ASP A 232 25.34 2.35 12.85
C ASP A 232 23.81 2.39 12.93
N LEU A 233 23.18 1.34 13.48
CA LEU A 233 21.76 1.32 13.83
C LEU A 233 21.50 2.30 14.99
N ASN A 234 21.12 3.52 14.63
CA ASN A 234 20.61 4.48 15.59
C ASN A 234 19.16 4.11 15.94
N ALA A 235 18.91 3.72 17.20
CA ALA A 235 17.57 3.43 17.70
C ALA A 235 16.58 4.58 17.42
N ASN A 236 17.01 5.85 17.44
CA ASN A 236 16.12 6.98 17.12
C ASN A 236 15.76 7.06 15.64
N ARG A 237 16.65 6.60 14.75
CA ARG A 237 16.39 6.50 13.31
C ARG A 237 15.49 5.30 12.99
N VAL A 238 15.69 4.20 13.70
CA VAL A 238 14.87 2.96 13.60
C VAL A 238 13.51 3.13 14.27
N LEU A 239 13.41 3.96 15.31
CA LEU A 239 12.19 4.31 16.03
C LEU A 239 11.58 5.65 15.56
N GLY A 240 12.13 6.26 14.50
CA GLY A 240 11.65 7.50 13.86
C GLY A 240 11.31 8.61 14.84
N CYS A 241 12.15 8.75 15.87
CA CYS A 241 12.03 9.76 16.91
C CYS A 241 12.81 11.03 16.56
N ASP A 242 13.42 11.11 15.38
CA ASP A 242 14.05 12.33 14.88
C ASP A 242 12.98 13.23 14.22
N PHE A 243 12.31 14.04 15.03
CA PHE A 243 11.46 15.18 14.63
C PHE A 243 12.17 16.50 14.87
#